data_AF-A0A6S6P4H5-F1
#
_entry.id   AF-A0A6S6P4H5-F1
#
_cell.length_a   1.000
_cell.length_b   1.000
_cell.length_c   1.000
_cell.angle_alpha   90.00
_cell.angle_beta   90.00
_cell.angle_gamma   90.00
#
_symmetry.space_group_name_H-M   'P 1'
#
loop_
_entity.id
_entity.type
_entity.pdbx_description
1 polymer ?
#
loop_
_entity_poly.entity_id
_entity_poly.type
_entity_poly.pdbx_seq_one_letter_code
_entity_poly.pdbx_strand_id
1 'polypeptide(L)'
;MTIHDLWLRWTASLRASRLDAQLAVGAAPTPGTALAARATQLTARRKREALARALCDAVRDAHDRTALRGLRFPVDRANVAAAQPVIEDVVARLRAPHRVEARGVARVNRIVADGTGPLYRSGRGDLAGRLGAAHAAM
;
A
#
# COMPACT_ATOMS: atom_id res chain seq x y z
N MET A 1 20.13 -8.89 13.48
CA MET A 1 19.85 -8.78 12.02
C MET A 1 20.63 -7.59 11.49
N THR A 2 21.68 -7.86 10.74
CA THR A 2 22.84 -6.98 10.54
C THR A 2 22.63 -5.99 9.39
N ILE A 3 23.24 -4.80 9.50
CA ILE A 3 23.00 -3.59 8.67
C ILE A 3 23.22 -3.81 7.15
N HIS A 4 23.95 -4.85 6.75
CA HIS A 4 24.21 -5.21 5.35
C HIS A 4 22.97 -5.74 4.59
N ASP A 5 22.07 -6.48 5.26
CA ASP A 5 20.82 -6.97 4.65
C ASP A 5 19.82 -5.85 4.35
N LEU A 6 19.90 -4.76 5.11
CA LEU A 6 19.08 -3.56 4.89
C LEU A 6 19.44 -2.86 3.58
N TRP A 7 20.72 -2.84 3.22
CA TRP A 7 21.22 -2.09 2.07
C TRP A 7 20.86 -2.74 0.73
N LEU A 8 20.89 -4.07 0.67
CA LEU A 8 20.43 -4.86 -0.49
C LEU A 8 18.91 -4.81 -0.67
N ARG A 9 18.14 -4.76 0.44
CA ARG A 9 16.68 -4.56 0.40
C ARG A 9 16.30 -3.13 0.01
N TRP A 10 17.06 -2.14 0.44
CA TRP A 10 16.87 -0.74 0.08
C TRP A 10 17.01 -0.51 -1.43
N THR A 11 18.06 -1.04 -2.06
CA THR A 11 18.28 -0.85 -3.51
C THR A 11 17.24 -1.58 -4.38
N ALA A 12 16.82 -2.80 -4.00
CA ALA A 12 15.70 -3.49 -4.64
C ALA A 12 14.36 -2.76 -4.44
N SER A 13 14.15 -2.15 -3.27
CA SER A 13 12.98 -1.33 -2.94
C SER A 13 12.93 -0.03 -3.73
N LEU A 14 14.08 0.61 -4.02
CA LEU A 14 14.13 1.87 -4.77
C LEU A 14 13.72 1.70 -6.25
N ARG A 15 14.14 0.61 -6.92
CA ARG A 15 13.68 0.31 -8.30
C ARG A 15 12.19 -0.07 -8.34
N ALA A 16 11.73 -0.85 -7.36
CA ALA A 16 10.31 -1.14 -7.20
C ALA A 16 9.49 0.13 -6.94
N SER A 17 10.03 1.07 -6.15
CA SER A 17 9.41 2.36 -5.85
C SER A 17 9.24 3.24 -7.09
N ARG A 18 10.22 3.28 -8.00
CA ARG A 18 10.11 4.05 -9.25
C ARG A 18 9.04 3.49 -10.19
N LEU A 19 8.98 2.17 -10.39
CA LEU A 19 7.97 1.53 -11.23
C LEU A 19 6.56 1.67 -10.61
N ASP A 20 6.45 1.55 -9.29
CA ASP A 20 5.19 1.79 -8.58
C ASP A 20 4.75 3.25 -8.71
N ALA A 21 5.69 4.21 -8.69
CA ALA A 21 5.39 5.61 -8.93
C ALA A 21 4.86 5.85 -10.36
N GLN A 22 5.49 5.24 -11.38
CA GLN A 22 5.03 5.30 -12.77
C GLN A 22 3.61 4.70 -12.93
N LEU A 23 3.36 3.52 -12.36
CA LEU A 23 2.03 2.92 -12.39
C LEU A 23 1.00 3.78 -11.65
N ALA A 24 1.36 4.37 -10.50
CA ALA A 24 0.46 5.19 -9.71
C ALA A 24 0.00 6.48 -10.43
N VAL A 25 0.85 7.04 -11.31
CA VAL A 25 0.48 8.18 -12.16
C VAL A 25 -0.22 7.77 -13.46
N GLY A 26 -0.29 6.47 -13.77
CA GLY A 26 -1.03 5.93 -14.91
C GLY A 26 -0.18 5.64 -16.15
N ALA A 27 1.14 5.45 -15.99
CA ALA A 27 1.99 5.04 -17.10
C ALA A 27 1.52 3.68 -17.69
N ALA A 28 1.34 3.62 -19.00
CA ALA A 28 0.88 2.43 -19.71
C ALA A 28 1.97 1.33 -19.71
N PRO A 29 1.70 0.13 -19.17
CA PRO A 29 2.67 -0.97 -19.22
C PRO A 29 2.66 -1.63 -20.60
N THR A 30 3.69 -1.38 -21.41
CA THR A 30 3.87 -2.08 -22.69
C THR A 30 4.31 -3.53 -22.43
N PRO A 31 3.73 -4.54 -23.11
CA PRO A 31 4.16 -5.94 -22.99
C PRO A 31 5.67 -6.11 -23.17
N GLY A 32 6.28 -6.99 -22.37
CA GLY A 32 7.73 -7.25 -22.39
C GLY A 32 8.58 -6.24 -21.60
N THR A 33 7.99 -5.17 -21.06
CA THR A 33 8.72 -4.19 -20.24
C THR A 33 8.76 -4.55 -18.75
N ALA A 34 9.74 -4.00 -18.03
CA ALA A 34 9.80 -4.09 -16.57
C ALA A 34 8.55 -3.50 -15.89
N LEU A 35 7.92 -2.49 -16.51
CA LEU A 35 6.68 -1.88 -16.02
C LEU A 35 5.50 -2.87 -16.10
N ALA A 36 5.38 -3.61 -17.20
CA ALA A 36 4.36 -4.66 -17.36
C ALA A 36 4.58 -5.83 -16.39
N ALA A 37 5.83 -6.28 -16.21
CA ALA A 37 6.15 -7.30 -15.21
C ALA A 37 5.77 -6.83 -13.80
N ARG A 38 6.04 -5.56 -13.47
CA ARG A 38 5.67 -4.98 -12.18
C ARG A 38 4.16 -4.84 -12.01
N ALA A 39 3.43 -4.44 -13.04
CA ALA A 39 1.97 -4.37 -13.03
C ALA A 39 1.36 -5.75 -12.69
N THR A 40 1.84 -6.82 -13.33
CA THR A 40 1.42 -8.21 -13.04
C THR A 40 1.73 -8.61 -11.59
N GLN A 41 2.92 -8.27 -11.09
CA GLN A 41 3.29 -8.57 -9.69
C GLN A 41 2.40 -7.84 -8.68
N LEU A 42 2.04 -6.58 -8.94
CA LEU A 42 1.18 -5.81 -8.06
C LEU A 42 -0.25 -6.36 -8.03
N THR A 43 -0.81 -6.69 -9.20
CA THR A 43 -2.20 -7.18 -9.31
C THR A 43 -2.37 -8.66 -8.95
N ALA A 44 -1.25 -9.39 -8.75
CA ALA A 44 -1.25 -10.77 -8.31
C ALA A 44 -2.00 -10.97 -6.98
N ARG A 45 -2.82 -12.01 -6.89
CA ARG A 45 -3.69 -12.32 -5.74
C ARG A 45 -2.95 -12.25 -4.40
N ARG A 46 -1.74 -12.82 -4.33
CA ARG A 46 -0.90 -12.83 -3.12
C ARG A 46 -0.51 -11.43 -2.67
N LYS A 47 -0.18 -10.54 -3.61
CA LYS A 47 0.19 -9.15 -3.30
C LYS A 47 -1.02 -8.35 -2.87
N ARG A 48 -2.16 -8.51 -3.55
CA ARG A 48 -3.43 -7.87 -3.13
C ARG A 48 -3.84 -8.28 -1.72
N GLU A 49 -3.76 -9.56 -1.39
CA GLU A 49 -4.08 -10.04 -0.04
C GLU A 49 -3.10 -9.51 1.01
N ALA A 50 -1.81 -9.38 0.67
CA ALA A 50 -0.85 -8.79 1.59
C ALA A 50 -1.17 -7.31 1.89
N LEU A 51 -1.61 -6.54 0.90
CA LEU A 51 -2.06 -5.16 1.10
C LEU A 51 -3.35 -5.09 1.90
N ALA A 52 -4.34 -5.95 1.58
CA ALA A 52 -5.59 -6.03 2.32
C ALA A 52 -5.35 -6.35 3.81
N ARG A 53 -4.49 -7.32 4.11
CA ARG A 53 -4.08 -7.65 5.48
C ARG A 53 -3.42 -6.47 6.18
N ALA A 54 -2.45 -5.81 5.54
CA ALA A 54 -1.77 -4.66 6.13
C ALA A 54 -2.74 -3.52 6.50
N LEU A 55 -3.78 -3.29 5.69
CA LEU A 55 -4.82 -2.30 6.00
C LEU A 55 -5.74 -2.76 7.15
N CYS A 56 -6.15 -4.03 7.17
CA CYS A 56 -6.92 -4.60 8.29
C CYS A 56 -6.13 -4.55 9.61
N ASP A 57 -4.82 -4.83 9.56
CA ASP A 57 -3.93 -4.75 10.71
C ASP A 57 -3.80 -3.31 11.19
N ALA A 58 -3.67 -2.33 10.28
CA ALA A 58 -3.64 -0.91 10.65
C ALA A 58 -4.93 -0.46 11.36
N VAL A 59 -6.10 -0.91 10.90
CA VAL A 59 -7.39 -0.65 11.58
C VAL A 59 -7.41 -1.30 12.96
N ARG A 60 -6.98 -2.56 13.07
CA ARG A 60 -6.89 -3.25 14.36
C ARG A 60 -5.96 -2.51 15.33
N ASP A 61 -4.79 -2.10 14.87
CA ASP A 61 -3.78 -1.37 15.66
C ASP A 61 -4.25 0.04 16.05
N ALA A 62 -5.14 0.64 15.25
CA ALA A 62 -5.74 1.92 15.59
C ALA A 62 -6.74 1.81 16.75
N HIS A 63 -7.47 0.69 16.83
CA HIS A 63 -8.44 0.40 17.90
C HIS A 63 -7.77 -0.15 19.16
N ASP A 64 -6.69 -0.92 19.04
CA ASP A 64 -5.99 -1.50 20.18
C ASP A 64 -4.96 -0.51 20.76
N ARG A 65 -5.28 0.06 21.93
CA ARG A 65 -4.40 1.01 22.63
C ARG A 65 -3.16 0.34 23.24
N THR A 66 -3.16 -0.99 23.36
CA THR A 66 -2.17 -1.81 24.08
C THR A 66 -1.33 -2.70 23.18
N ALA A 67 -1.75 -2.97 21.94
CA ALA A 67 -0.99 -3.79 21.02
C ALA A 67 0.23 -3.07 20.45
N LEU A 68 1.41 -3.58 20.78
CA LEU A 68 2.69 -3.31 20.08
C LEU A 68 2.88 -4.25 18.88
N ARG A 69 1.81 -4.82 18.31
CA ARG A 69 1.91 -5.89 17.31
C ARG A 69 1.68 -5.34 15.91
N GLY A 70 2.67 -5.49 15.03
CA GLY A 70 2.41 -5.60 13.58
C GLY A 70 3.14 -4.58 12.70
N LEU A 71 3.26 -3.32 13.13
CA LEU A 71 3.88 -2.29 12.30
C LEU A 71 5.19 -1.79 12.89
N ARG A 72 6.23 -1.70 12.05
CA ARG A 72 7.53 -1.10 12.42
C ARG A 72 7.40 0.37 12.85
N PHE A 73 6.27 1.00 12.52
CA PHE A 73 5.95 2.39 12.83
C PHE A 73 4.52 2.46 13.40
N PRO A 74 4.29 3.20 14.49
CA PRO A 74 2.94 3.39 15.03
C PRO A 74 1.99 4.00 13.99
N VAL A 75 0.77 3.48 13.87
CA VAL A 75 -0.27 4.04 13.00
C VAL A 75 -0.78 5.38 13.52
N ASP A 76 -1.21 6.25 12.60
CA ASP A 76 -1.99 7.43 12.97
C ASP A 76 -3.44 7.02 13.23
N ARG A 77 -3.77 6.82 14.52
CA ARG A 77 -5.08 6.32 14.93
C ARG A 77 -6.24 7.20 14.47
N ALA A 78 -6.08 8.52 14.53
CA ALA A 78 -7.15 9.44 14.17
C ALA A 78 -7.40 9.40 12.66
N ASN A 79 -6.32 9.39 11.86
CA ASN A 79 -6.43 9.34 10.41
C ASN A 79 -6.95 7.98 9.92
N VAL A 80 -6.52 6.88 10.55
CA VAL A 80 -7.02 5.53 10.26
C VAL A 80 -8.50 5.40 10.63
N ALA A 81 -8.92 5.88 11.80
CA ALA A 81 -10.33 5.86 12.20
C ALA A 81 -11.21 6.66 11.23
N ALA A 82 -10.77 7.86 10.83
CA ALA A 82 -11.48 8.68 9.85
C ALA A 82 -11.55 8.02 8.46
N ALA A 83 -10.52 7.29 8.06
CA ALA A 83 -10.44 6.60 6.77
C ALA A 83 -11.05 5.19 6.78
N GLN A 84 -11.55 4.68 7.91
CA GLN A 84 -11.97 3.29 8.06
C GLN A 84 -12.98 2.83 6.98
N PRO A 85 -14.05 3.58 6.64
CA PRO A 85 -14.97 3.17 5.58
C PRO A 85 -14.27 2.96 4.22
N VAL A 86 -13.37 3.88 3.85
CA VAL A 86 -12.62 3.80 2.59
C VAL A 86 -11.60 2.66 2.63
N ILE A 87 -11.02 2.37 3.80
CA ILE A 87 -10.15 1.20 3.99
C ILE A 87 -10.94 -0.09 3.73
N GLU A 88 -12.15 -0.21 4.25
CA GLU A 88 -13.02 -1.37 4.05
C GLU A 88 -13.37 -1.58 2.57
N ASP A 89 -13.72 -0.51 1.85
CA ASP A 89 -13.97 -0.53 0.40
C ASP A 89 -12.73 -1.01 -0.39
N VAL A 90 -11.56 -0.46 -0.08
CA VAL A 90 -10.29 -0.86 -0.71
C VAL A 90 -9.97 -2.33 -0.41
N VAL A 91 -10.17 -2.78 0.83
CA VAL A 91 -9.96 -4.18 1.23
C VAL A 91 -10.90 -5.11 0.45
N ALA A 92 -12.17 -4.75 0.34
CA ALA A 92 -13.16 -5.51 -0.43
C ALA A 92 -12.73 -5.61 -1.90
N ARG A 93 -12.35 -4.48 -2.52
CA ARG A 93 -11.86 -4.44 -3.91
C ARG A 93 -10.60 -5.28 -4.13
N LEU A 94 -9.62 -5.23 -3.22
CA LEU A 94 -8.39 -6.02 -3.30
C LEU A 94 -8.65 -7.54 -3.19
N ARG A 95 -9.65 -7.92 -2.40
CA ARG A 95 -10.03 -9.32 -2.17
C ARG A 95 -10.99 -9.88 -3.23
N ALA A 96 -11.69 -9.02 -3.96
CA ALA A 96 -12.60 -9.43 -5.02
C ALA A 96 -11.88 -10.34 -6.03
N PRO A 97 -12.58 -11.34 -6.61
CA PRO A 97 -11.99 -12.27 -7.57
C PRO A 97 -11.65 -11.60 -8.92
N HIS A 98 -12.13 -10.38 -9.13
CA HIS A 98 -12.07 -9.68 -10.41
C HIS A 98 -10.65 -9.13 -10.64
N ARG A 99 -10.35 -8.80 -11.90
CA ARG A 99 -9.14 -8.05 -12.22
C ARG A 99 -9.24 -6.65 -11.61
N VAL A 100 -8.13 -6.15 -11.09
CA VAL A 100 -8.01 -4.79 -10.55
C VAL A 100 -6.94 -4.05 -11.33
N GLU A 101 -7.14 -2.76 -11.52
CA GLU A 101 -6.19 -1.94 -12.26
C GLU A 101 -4.89 -1.73 -11.46
N ALA A 102 -3.75 -1.89 -12.15
CA ALA A 102 -2.43 -1.79 -11.54
C ALA A 102 -2.17 -0.39 -10.95
N ARG A 103 -2.80 0.65 -11.50
CA ARG A 103 -2.70 2.03 -11.02
C ARG A 103 -3.19 2.16 -9.58
N GLY A 104 -4.40 1.70 -9.29
CA GLY A 104 -4.96 1.75 -7.94
C GLY A 104 -4.17 0.90 -6.95
N VAL A 105 -3.76 -0.31 -7.36
CA VAL A 105 -2.94 -1.18 -6.50
C VAL A 105 -1.56 -0.57 -6.22
N ALA A 106 -0.93 0.08 -7.19
CA ALA A 106 0.33 0.79 -7.00
C ALA A 106 0.18 1.95 -6.00
N ARG A 107 -0.92 2.71 -6.06
CA ARG A 107 -1.22 3.78 -5.09
C ARG A 107 -1.35 3.22 -3.67
N VAL A 108 -2.11 2.14 -3.47
CA VAL A 108 -2.23 1.49 -2.15
C VAL A 108 -0.88 0.96 -1.68
N ASN A 109 -0.11 0.29 -2.55
CA ASN A 109 1.21 -0.21 -2.18
C ASN A 109 2.14 0.92 -1.70
N ARG A 110 2.09 2.09 -2.35
CA ARG A 110 2.86 3.26 -1.92
C ARG A 110 2.39 3.79 -0.57
N ILE A 111 1.07 3.89 -0.32
CA ILE A 111 0.54 4.34 0.99
C ILE A 111 1.03 3.42 2.12
N VAL A 112 0.98 2.10 1.91
CA VAL A 112 1.40 1.12 2.92
C VAL A 112 2.92 1.09 3.09
N ALA A 113 3.69 1.19 2.00
CA ALA A 113 5.16 1.12 2.03
C ALA A 113 5.83 2.43 2.45
N ASP A 114 5.15 3.57 2.29
CA ASP A 114 5.62 4.88 2.72
C ASP A 114 5.44 5.02 4.23
N GLY A 115 6.46 4.65 4.99
CA GLY A 115 6.53 4.81 6.45
C GLY A 115 6.44 6.26 6.94
N THR A 116 6.50 7.23 6.02
CA THR A 116 6.34 8.67 6.30
C THR A 116 5.00 9.22 5.82
N GLY A 117 4.14 8.35 5.27
CA GLY A 117 2.82 8.68 4.77
C GLY A 117 1.75 8.74 5.86
N PRO A 118 0.54 9.20 5.51
CA PRO A 118 -0.54 9.50 6.46
C PRO A 118 -1.14 8.29 7.17
N LEU A 119 -0.70 7.08 6.83
CA LEU A 119 -1.03 5.86 7.56
C LEU A 119 -0.33 5.80 8.92
N TYR A 120 0.81 6.48 9.06
CA TYR A 120 1.70 6.38 10.22
C TYR A 120 1.73 7.69 11.01
N ARG A 121 1.88 7.59 12.33
CA ARG A 121 1.79 8.69 13.30
C ARG A 121 2.76 9.85 13.03
N SER A 122 3.94 9.55 12.49
CA SER A 122 4.95 10.56 12.13
C SER A 122 4.74 11.15 10.73
N GLY A 123 3.83 10.56 9.95
CA GLY A 123 3.52 11.01 8.61
C GLY A 123 2.51 12.13 8.57
N ARG A 124 2.31 12.72 7.38
CA ARG A 124 1.35 13.79 7.16
C ARG A 124 0.47 13.53 5.95
N GLY A 125 -0.71 14.14 5.96
CA GLY A 125 -1.64 14.19 4.84
C GLY A 125 -2.96 13.47 5.12
N ASP A 126 -3.79 13.44 4.09
CA ASP A 126 -5.12 12.84 4.14
C ASP A 126 -5.07 11.37 3.68
N LEU A 127 -5.29 10.44 4.61
CA LEU A 127 -5.33 9.02 4.30
C LEU A 127 -6.58 8.65 3.50
N ALA A 128 -7.73 9.20 3.88
CA ALA A 128 -9.02 8.92 3.26
C ALA A 128 -9.03 9.35 1.79
N GLY A 129 -8.62 10.59 1.49
CA GLY A 129 -8.52 11.08 0.11
C GLY A 129 -7.53 10.30 -0.73
N ARG A 130 -6.37 9.90 -0.18
CA ARG A 130 -5.39 9.08 -0.90
C ARG A 130 -5.89 7.68 -1.20
N LEU A 131 -6.58 7.04 -0.25
CA LEU A 131 -7.19 5.72 -0.46
C LEU A 131 -8.40 5.81 -1.40
N GLY A 132 -9.20 6.86 -1.32
CA GLY A 132 -10.33 7.09 -2.23
C GLY A 132 -9.85 7.27 -3.68
N ALA A 133 -8.79 8.05 -3.88
CA ALA A 133 -8.15 8.20 -5.19
C ALA A 133 -7.49 6.91 -5.68
N ALA A 134 -7.06 6.03 -4.77
CA ALA A 134 -6.56 4.71 -5.13
C ALA A 134 -7.70 3.77 -5.55
N HIS A 135 -8.79 3.74 -4.77
CA HIS A 135 -9.98 2.94 -5.03
C HIS A 135 -10.63 3.29 -6.37
N ALA A 136 -10.79 4.58 -6.66
CA ALA A 136 -11.32 5.06 -7.94
C ALA A 136 -10.46 4.70 -9.17
N ALA A 137 -9.22 4.25 -8.95
CA ALA A 137 -8.27 3.87 -9.97
C ALA A 137 -8.01 2.34 -10.03
N MET A 138 -8.86 1.52 -9.38
CA MET A 138 -8.81 0.05 -9.37
C MET A 138 -9.92 -0.58 -10.21
#